data_AF-A0A285KER7-F1
#
_entry.id   AF-A0A285KER7-F1
#
_cell.length_a   1.000
_cell.length_b   1.000
_cell.length_c   1.000
_cell.angle_alpha   90.00
_cell.angle_beta   90.00
_cell.angle_gamma   90.00
#
_symmetry.space_group_name_H-M   'P 1'
#
loop_
_entity.id
_entity.type
_entity.pdbx_description
1 polymer ?
#
loop_
_entity_poly.entity_id
_entity_poly.type
_entity_poly.pdbx_seq_one_letter_code
_entity_poly.pdbx_strand_id
1 'polypeptide(L)' 'MTQPDLNPDEYPPIDPGEPVPDDPGELLPDSPGELPEAPVEPMPDDGDEGGVREPA' A
#
# COMPACT_ATOMS: atom_id res chain seq x y z
N MET A 1 -9.28 -14.01 -2.28
CA MET A 1 -8.01 -13.29 -2.55
C MET A 1 -7.48 -13.87 -3.85
N THR A 2 -7.35 -13.06 -4.90
CA THR A 2 -6.75 -13.50 -6.18
C THR A 2 -5.25 -13.21 -6.08
N GLN A 3 -4.43 -14.21 -6.34
CA GLN A 3 -2.97 -14.04 -6.39
C GLN A 3 -2.62 -13.06 -7.52
N PRO A 4 -1.71 -12.10 -7.32
CA PRO A 4 -1.25 -11.24 -8.40
C PRO A 4 -0.72 -12.09 -9.55
N ASP A 5 -0.94 -11.63 -10.77
CA ASP A 5 -0.47 -12.30 -11.99
C ASP A 5 1.05 -12.07 -12.11
N LEU A 6 1.81 -12.91 -11.40
CA LEU A 6 3.26 -12.87 -11.42
C LEU A 6 3.75 -13.52 -12.71
N ASN A 7 4.53 -12.78 -13.49
CA ASN A 7 5.15 -13.30 -14.70
C ASN A 7 6.12 -14.43 -14.32
N PRO A 8 5.89 -15.69 -14.74
CA PRO A 8 6.72 -16.82 -14.34
C PRO A 8 8.14 -16.78 -14.91
N ASP A 9 8.38 -16.02 -15.99
CA ASP A 9 9.71 -15.79 -16.55
C ASP A 9 10.53 -14.79 -15.71
N GLU A 10 9.85 -13.91 -14.98
CA GLU A 10 10.46 -12.85 -14.15
C GLU A 10 10.53 -13.28 -12.67
N TYR A 11 9.52 -14.02 -12.21
CA TYR A 11 9.40 -14.59 -10.87
C TYR A 11 9.11 -16.08 -10.98
N PRO A 12 10.14 -16.92 -11.21
CA PRO A 12 9.96 -18.37 -11.24
C PRO A 12 9.46 -18.89 -9.88
N PRO A 13 8.78 -20.06 -9.85
CA PRO A 13 8.38 -20.69 -8.59
C PRO A 13 9.58 -20.97 -7.70
N ILE A 14 9.45 -20.70 -6.40
CA ILE A 14 10.50 -21.01 -5.39
C ILE A 14 10.74 -22.52 -5.36
N ASP A 15 11.99 -22.96 -5.56
CA ASP A 15 12.42 -24.35 -5.42
C ASP A 15 12.76 -24.67 -3.94
N PRO A 16 12.02 -25.56 -3.25
CA PRO A 16 12.31 -25.93 -1.86
C PRO A 16 13.61 -26.72 -1.67
N GLY A 17 14.17 -27.26 -2.75
CA GLY A 17 15.43 -28.02 -2.75
C GLY A 17 16.68 -27.14 -2.93
N GLU A 18 16.49 -25.87 -3.31
CA GLU A 18 17.58 -24.90 -3.42
C GLU A 18 18.05 -24.50 -2.01
N PRO A 19 19.37 -24.37 -1.76
CA PRO A 19 19.85 -23.89 -0.47
C PRO A 19 19.27 -22.51 -0.18
N VAL A 20 18.90 -22.29 1.08
CA VAL A 20 18.44 -20.98 1.54
C VAL A 20 19.55 -19.95 1.30
N PRO A 21 19.26 -18.78 0.70
CA PRO A 21 20.23 -17.71 0.56
C PRO A 21 20.80 -17.29 1.93
N ASP A 22 22.08 -16.93 1.97
CA ASP A 22 22.73 -16.44 3.20
C ASP A 22 22.12 -15.12 3.69
N ASP A 23 21.55 -14.32 2.77
CA ASP A 23 20.81 -13.10 3.07
C ASP A 23 19.30 -13.32 2.85
N PRO A 24 18.46 -13.28 3.90
CA PRO A 24 17.02 -13.38 3.76
C PRO A 24 16.40 -12.21 2.98
N GLY A 25 17.12 -11.09 2.83
CA GLY A 25 16.71 -9.93 2.03
C GLY A 25 16.51 -10.24 0.55
N GLU A 26 17.25 -11.19 -0.01
CA GLU A 26 17.15 -11.63 -1.42
C GLU A 26 15.79 -12.27 -1.75
N LEU A 27 15.06 -12.76 -0.74
CA LEU A 27 13.73 -13.34 -0.90
C LEU A 27 12.60 -12.31 -0.67
N LEU A 28 12.93 -11.13 -0.17
CA LEU A 28 11.93 -10.10 0.09
C LEU A 28 11.62 -9.35 -1.22
N PRO A 29 10.34 -9.08 -1.50
CA PRO A 29 10.01 -8.18 -2.61
C PRO A 29 10.59 -6.80 -2.33
N ASP A 30 11.00 -6.11 -3.39
CA ASP A 30 11.42 -4.72 -3.30
C ASP A 30 10.36 -3.86 -2.61
N SER A 31 10.81 -2.83 -1.88
CA SER A 31 9.90 -1.83 -1.33
C SER A 31 9.10 -1.21 -2.48
N PRO A 32 7.77 -1.00 -2.31
CA PRO A 32 7.01 -0.22 -3.27
C PRO A 32 7.68 1.15 -3.44
N GLY A 33 7.70 1.66 -4.67
CA GLY A 33 8.23 2.98 -4.97
C GLY A 33 7.54 4.08 -4.16
N GLU A 34 8.02 5.31 -4.31
CA GLU A 34 7.45 6.46 -3.59
C GLU A 34 5.94 6.55 -3.83
N LEU A 35 5.18 6.71 -2.74
CA LEU A 35 3.72 6.85 -2.82
C LEU A 35 3.36 8.17 -3.51
N PRO A 36 2.23 8.23 -4.25
CA PRO A 36 1.74 9.49 -4.78
C PRO A 36 1.39 10.46 -3.64
N GLU A 37 1.39 11.76 -3.95
CA GLU A 37 0.96 12.80 -3.01
C GLU A 37 -0.46 12.53 -2.48
N ALA A 38 -0.66 12.86 -1.20
CA ALA A 38 -1.97 12.71 -0.58
C ALA A 38 -3.00 13.65 -1.24
N PRO A 39 -4.26 13.22 -1.39
CA PRO A 39 -5.33 14.12 -1.81
C PRO A 39 -5.46 15.32 -0.86
N VAL A 40 -5.74 16.50 -1.41
CA VAL A 40 -6.03 17.70 -0.61
C VAL A 40 -7.41 17.57 0.02
N GLU A 41 -7.47 17.75 1.35
CA GLU A 41 -8.76 17.80 2.06
C GLU A 41 -9.52 19.08 1.72
N PRO A 42 -10.84 19.01 1.49
CA PRO A 42 -11.65 20.22 1.39
C PRO A 42 -11.62 20.93 2.75
N MET A 43 -11.12 22.16 2.75
CA MET A 43 -11.32 23.02 3.91
C MET A 43 -12.82 23.34 4.03
N PRO A 44 -13.35 23.45 5.27
CA PRO A 44 -14.69 23.99 5.45
C PRO A 44 -14.77 25.36 4.79
N ASP A 45 -15.84 25.62 4.06
CA ASP A 45 -16.16 26.97 3.60
C ASP A 45 -16.36 27.84 4.86
N ASP A 46 -15.86 29.08 4.86
CA ASP A 46 -15.97 30.02 5.99
C ASP A 46 -17.45 30.45 6.26
N GLY A 47 -18.44 29.74 5.70
CA GLY A 47 -19.87 30.05 5.72
C GLY A 47 -20.78 28.92 6.20
N ASP A 48 -20.28 27.77 6.64
CA ASP A 48 -21.15 26.74 7.25
C ASP A 48 -21.40 27.08 8.74
N GLU A 49 -22.53 27.72 9.03
CA GLU A 49 -23.14 27.80 10.36
C GLU A 49 -23.60 26.39 10.82
N GLY A 50 -22.69 25.43 10.83
CA GLY A 50 -22.88 24.04 11.26
C GLY A 50 -22.69 23.87 12.77
N GLY A 51 -23.23 24.77 13.58
CA GLY A 51 -23.29 24.63 15.03
C GLY A 51 -24.65 24.11 15.46
N VAL A 52 -24.70 22.93 16.09
CA VAL A 52 -25.93 22.36 16.69
C VAL A 52 -26.69 23.44 17.49
N ARG A 53 -28.02 23.57 17.27
CA ARG A 53 -28.83 24.50 18.08
C ARG A 53 -28.72 24.11 19.55
N GLU A 54 -28.38 25.07 20.41
CA GLU A 54 -28.40 24.86 21.85
C GLU A 54 -29.84 24.62 22.34
N PRO A 55 -30.05 23.70 23.29
CA PRO A 55 -31.39 23.38 23.79
C PRO A 55 -31.99 24.57 24.57
N ALA A 56 -33.30 24.75 24.40
CA ALA A 56 -34.11 25.83 24.97
C ALA A 56 -34.31 25.73 26.49
#